data_AF-A0A244CSV0-F1
#
_entry.id   AF-A0A244CSV0-F1
#
_cell.length_a   1.000
_cell.length_b   1.000
_cell.length_c   1.000
_cell.angle_alpha   90.00
_cell.angle_beta   90.00
_cell.angle_gamma   90.00
#
_symmetry.space_group_name_H-M   'P 1'
#
loop_
_entity.id
_entity.type
_entity.pdbx_description
1 polymer ?
#
loop_
_entity_poly.entity_id
_entity_poly.type
_entity_poly.pdbx_seq_one_letter_code
_entity_poly.pdbx_strand_id
1 'polypeptide(L)'
;MAPHFMLEELKVDFELIAVDRKSNAQKSADYLALNPAGRIPTLVDNGFAIFESPAICVHLAESHPSSNLIPKIGDKNRALFFQWLMYLTNTVQAELMIYFYPQKHTTGASNAEYIIEAQESRITEMFELLDRELENKDFLIGNSISACDYFLFMLAVWADEFKKPPLSFSNLSRYLRKLAQRDAIINVCKKENLSLTDYQ
;
A
#
# COMPACT_ATOMS: atom_id res chain seq x y z
N MET A 1 1.51 6.32 -1.67
CA MET A 1 1.54 5.40 -2.83
C MET A 1 0.16 4.80 -3.16
N ALA A 2 -0.41 3.84 -2.41
CA ALA A 2 -1.63 3.13 -2.88
C ALA A 2 -2.83 4.03 -3.27
N PRO A 3 -3.27 5.01 -2.44
CA PRO A 3 -4.28 5.98 -2.88
C PRO A 3 -3.90 6.81 -4.11
N HIS A 4 -2.61 7.15 -4.25
CA HIS A 4 -2.10 7.92 -5.39
C HIS A 4 -2.12 7.07 -6.68
N PHE A 5 -1.77 5.79 -6.61
CA PHE A 5 -1.95 4.87 -7.74
C PHE A 5 -3.41 4.77 -8.15
N MET A 6 -4.32 4.73 -7.18
CA MET A 6 -5.75 4.71 -7.45
C MET A 6 -6.26 6.00 -8.12
N LEU A 7 -5.80 7.18 -7.68
CA LEU A 7 -6.15 8.44 -8.32
C LEU A 7 -5.70 8.48 -9.79
N GLU A 8 -4.47 8.03 -10.07
CA GLU A 8 -3.94 7.91 -11.44
C GLU A 8 -4.71 6.87 -12.27
N GLU A 9 -5.02 5.70 -11.71
CA GLU A 9 -5.78 4.65 -12.39
C GLU A 9 -7.18 5.13 -12.79
N LEU A 10 -7.83 5.89 -11.89
CA LEU A 10 -9.14 6.47 -12.12
C LEU A 10 -9.12 7.65 -13.10
N LYS A 11 -7.93 8.20 -13.40
CA LYS A 11 -7.75 9.37 -14.28
C LYS A 11 -8.61 10.55 -13.84
N VAL A 12 -8.73 10.74 -12.53
CA VAL A 12 -9.44 11.88 -11.93
C VAL A 12 -8.47 13.02 -11.71
N ASP A 13 -8.99 14.25 -11.72
CA ASP A 13 -8.20 15.42 -11.35
C ASP A 13 -7.98 15.44 -9.84
N PHE A 14 -6.74 15.67 -9.42
CA PHE A 14 -6.39 15.84 -8.01
C PHE A 14 -5.19 16.77 -7.85
N GLU A 15 -5.10 17.41 -6.68
CA GLU A 15 -3.93 18.17 -6.27
C GLU A 15 -3.10 17.34 -5.27
N LEU A 16 -1.80 17.21 -5.53
CA LEU A 16 -0.89 16.57 -4.59
C LEU A 16 -0.24 17.61 -3.69
N ILE A 17 -0.65 17.63 -2.42
CA ILE A 17 -0.07 18.52 -1.40
C ILE A 17 1.00 17.76 -0.62
N ALA A 18 2.26 18.18 -0.78
CA ALA A 18 3.38 17.57 -0.06
C ALA A 18 3.34 17.94 1.42
N VAL A 19 3.35 16.92 2.29
CA VAL A 19 3.41 17.09 3.75
C VAL A 19 4.78 16.64 4.22
N ASP A 20 5.64 17.62 4.55
CA ASP A 20 7.00 17.34 4.99
C ASP A 20 7.04 16.79 6.42
N ARG A 21 7.44 15.53 6.54
CA ARG A 21 7.59 14.85 7.82
C ARG A 21 8.82 15.30 8.61
N LYS A 22 9.83 15.88 7.96
CA LYS A 22 11.05 16.39 8.62
C LYS A 22 10.76 17.63 9.44
N SER A 23 9.91 18.52 8.93
CA SER A 23 9.41 19.69 9.67
C SER A 23 8.20 19.40 10.57
N ASN A 24 7.78 18.13 10.69
CA ASN A 24 6.57 17.72 11.41
C ASN A 24 5.30 18.42 10.92
N ALA A 25 5.19 18.74 9.63
CA ALA A 25 4.00 19.41 9.07
C ALA A 25 2.70 18.61 9.30
N GLN A 26 2.77 17.28 9.36
CA GLN A 26 1.65 16.40 9.69
C GLN A 26 1.12 16.56 11.14
N LYS A 27 1.80 17.37 11.96
CA LYS A 27 1.43 17.68 13.35
C LYS A 27 1.00 19.15 13.52
N SER A 28 0.93 19.94 12.45
CA SER A 28 0.40 21.31 12.50
C SER A 28 -1.08 21.31 12.88
N ALA A 29 -1.57 22.41 13.45
CA ALA A 29 -2.97 22.55 13.80
C ALA A 29 -3.88 22.37 12.56
N ASP A 30 -3.50 22.96 11.42
CA ASP A 30 -4.24 22.88 10.17
C ASP A 30 -4.34 21.44 9.65
N TYR A 31 -3.24 20.67 9.71
CA TYR A 31 -3.27 19.28 9.27
C TYR A 31 -4.05 18.39 10.25
N LEU A 32 -3.90 18.61 11.56
CA LEU A 32 -4.62 17.87 12.58
C LEU A 32 -6.14 18.11 12.55
N ALA A 33 -6.58 19.28 12.08
CA ALA A 33 -7.98 19.56 11.82
C ALA A 33 -8.57 18.66 10.71
N LEU A 34 -7.74 18.19 9.77
CA LEU A 34 -8.13 17.25 8.70
C LEU A 34 -7.95 15.79 9.13
N ASN A 35 -6.83 15.49 9.81
CA ASN A 35 -6.48 14.15 10.24
C ASN A 35 -5.94 14.18 11.68
N PRO A 36 -6.79 13.85 12.68
CA PRO A 36 -6.40 13.90 14.08
C PRO A 36 -5.30 12.88 14.47
N ALA A 37 -5.08 11.83 13.67
CA ALA A 37 -3.96 10.92 13.88
C ALA A 37 -2.60 11.55 13.52
N GLY A 38 -2.62 12.63 12.72
CA GLY A 38 -1.43 13.34 12.24
C GLY A 38 -0.47 12.42 11.51
N ARG A 39 -1.01 11.65 10.55
CA ARG A 39 -0.28 10.74 9.67
C ARG A 39 -0.65 11.03 8.22
N ILE A 40 0.20 10.66 7.29
CA ILE A 40 -0.12 10.67 5.86
C ILE A 40 -0.49 9.25 5.41
N PRO A 41 -1.34 9.09 4.37
CA PRO A 41 -2.03 10.13 3.61
C PRO A 41 -3.35 10.60 4.25
N THR A 42 -3.85 11.74 3.77
CA THR A 42 -5.22 12.25 3.97
C THR A 42 -5.75 12.65 2.60
N LEU A 43 -6.98 12.23 2.27
CA LEU A 43 -7.72 12.71 1.11
C LEU A 43 -8.73 13.75 1.56
N VAL A 44 -8.86 14.85 0.82
CA VAL A 44 -9.97 15.79 0.96
C VAL A 44 -10.76 15.77 -0.35
N ASP A 45 -11.99 15.29 -0.30
CA ASP A 45 -12.88 15.18 -1.45
C ASP A 45 -14.10 16.07 -1.20
N ASN A 46 -14.22 17.18 -1.94
CA ASN A 46 -15.31 18.15 -1.80
C ASN A 46 -15.54 18.63 -0.34
N GLY A 47 -14.45 18.87 0.40
CA GLY A 47 -14.48 19.29 1.80
C GLY A 47 -14.65 18.15 2.81
N PHE A 48 -14.83 16.91 2.36
CA PHE A 48 -14.87 15.72 3.20
C PHE A 48 -13.47 15.12 3.35
N ALA A 49 -12.91 15.17 4.57
CA ALA A 49 -11.59 14.64 4.87
C ALA A 49 -11.65 13.18 5.32
N ILE A 50 -10.82 12.33 4.70
CA ILE A 50 -10.69 10.90 4.99
C ILE A 50 -9.21 10.59 5.22
N PHE A 51 -8.91 9.84 6.27
CA PHE A 51 -7.59 9.26 6.51
C PHE A 51 -7.69 7.73 6.62
N GLU A 52 -6.53 7.07 6.75
CA GLU A 52 -6.31 5.64 6.49
C GLU A 52 -6.26 5.30 5.00
N SER A 53 -5.08 4.89 4.52
CA SER A 53 -4.86 4.47 3.14
C SER A 53 -5.92 3.48 2.62
N PRO A 54 -6.30 2.38 3.34
CA PRO A 54 -7.30 1.45 2.82
C PRO A 54 -8.70 2.08 2.75
N ALA A 55 -9.07 2.96 3.69
CA ALA A 55 -10.36 3.65 3.66
C ALA A 55 -10.45 4.61 2.48
N ILE A 56 -9.38 5.37 2.21
CA ILE A 56 -9.28 6.23 1.02
C ILE A 56 -9.40 5.40 -0.26
N CYS A 57 -8.73 4.24 -0.34
CA CYS A 57 -8.82 3.36 -1.49
C CYS A 57 -10.26 2.83 -1.72
N VAL A 58 -10.94 2.41 -0.65
CA VAL A 58 -12.34 1.98 -0.74
C VAL A 58 -13.25 3.14 -1.18
N HIS A 59 -13.10 4.32 -0.60
CA HIS A 59 -13.87 5.52 -0.97
C HIS A 59 -13.71 5.85 -2.46
N LEU A 60 -12.47 5.85 -2.96
CA LEU A 60 -12.18 6.12 -4.37
C LEU A 60 -12.81 5.06 -5.29
N ALA A 61 -12.73 3.78 -4.91
CA ALA A 61 -13.29 2.69 -5.70
C ALA A 61 -14.84 2.73 -5.73
N GLU A 62 -15.47 3.00 -4.60
CA GLU A 62 -16.94 3.07 -4.48
C GLU A 62 -17.53 4.32 -5.14
N SER A 63 -16.80 5.45 -5.11
CA SER A 63 -17.19 6.67 -5.81
C SER A 63 -17.09 6.54 -7.34
N HIS A 64 -16.36 5.53 -7.83
CA HIS A 64 -16.15 5.26 -9.27
C HIS A 64 -16.50 3.81 -9.61
N PRO A 65 -17.77 3.38 -9.49
CA PRO A 65 -18.16 1.97 -9.60
C PRO A 65 -17.91 1.35 -10.98
N SER A 66 -17.74 2.16 -12.03
CA SER A 66 -17.38 1.71 -13.38
C SER A 66 -15.92 1.24 -13.49
N SER A 67 -15.04 1.64 -12.56
CA SER A 67 -13.63 1.23 -12.52
C SER A 67 -13.43 -0.24 -12.15
N ASN A 68 -14.41 -0.85 -11.47
CA ASN A 68 -14.34 -2.20 -10.90
C ASN A 68 -13.14 -2.43 -9.94
N LEU A 69 -12.57 -1.36 -9.36
CA LEU A 69 -11.47 -1.46 -8.39
C LEU A 69 -11.88 -2.08 -7.03
N ILE A 70 -13.18 -2.29 -6.84
CA ILE A 70 -13.78 -3.06 -5.76
C ILE A 70 -14.87 -3.96 -6.38
N PRO A 71 -14.94 -5.26 -6.04
CA PRO A 71 -16.04 -6.11 -6.51
C PRO A 71 -17.40 -5.57 -6.07
N LYS A 72 -18.42 -5.65 -6.91
CA LYS A 72 -19.75 -5.09 -6.64
C LYS A 72 -20.44 -5.76 -5.45
N ILE A 73 -21.40 -5.06 -4.84
CA ILE A 73 -22.26 -5.66 -3.80
C ILE A 73 -22.94 -6.91 -4.37
N GLY A 74 -22.89 -8.02 -3.63
CA GLY A 74 -23.41 -9.32 -4.05
C GLY A 74 -22.40 -10.19 -4.83
N ASP A 75 -21.26 -9.65 -5.25
CA ASP A 75 -20.17 -10.46 -5.83
C ASP A 75 -19.50 -11.30 -4.74
N LYS A 76 -19.34 -12.60 -4.98
CA LYS A 76 -18.66 -13.54 -4.08
C LYS A 76 -17.24 -13.11 -3.74
N ASN A 77 -16.56 -12.41 -4.66
CA ASN A 77 -15.19 -11.93 -4.48
C ASN A 77 -15.11 -10.71 -3.56
N ARG A 78 -16.23 -10.05 -3.22
CA ARG A 78 -16.22 -8.86 -2.34
C ARG A 78 -15.76 -9.20 -0.92
N ALA A 79 -16.11 -10.38 -0.42
CA ALA A 79 -15.60 -10.86 0.88
C ALA A 79 -14.08 -11.08 0.84
N LEU A 80 -13.58 -11.70 -0.24
CA LEU A 80 -12.14 -11.91 -0.45
C LEU A 80 -11.40 -10.58 -0.62
N PHE A 81 -12.02 -9.57 -1.23
CA PHE A 81 -11.47 -8.23 -1.31
C PHE A 81 -11.23 -7.63 0.07
N PHE A 82 -12.23 -7.64 0.95
CA PHE A 82 -12.04 -7.11 2.29
C PHE A 82 -11.08 -7.96 3.11
N GLN A 83 -11.08 -9.29 2.94
CA GLN A 83 -10.10 -10.16 3.59
C GLN A 83 -8.67 -9.77 3.23
N TRP A 84 -8.35 -9.66 1.93
CA TRP A 84 -7.01 -9.33 1.47
C TRP A 84 -6.63 -7.89 1.79
N LEU A 85 -7.53 -6.92 1.64
CA LEU A 85 -7.24 -5.54 2.02
C LEU A 85 -6.93 -5.44 3.52
N MET A 86 -7.70 -6.12 4.37
CA MET A 86 -7.47 -6.17 5.83
C MET A 86 -6.19 -6.92 6.17
N TYR A 87 -5.86 -8.00 5.48
CA TYR A 87 -4.57 -8.69 5.67
C TYR A 87 -3.39 -7.78 5.32
N LEU A 88 -3.46 -7.08 4.17
CA LEU A 88 -2.42 -6.16 3.75
C LEU A 88 -2.24 -5.00 4.75
N THR A 89 -3.32 -4.40 5.24
CA THR A 89 -3.22 -3.25 6.18
C THR A 89 -2.93 -3.65 7.63
N ASN A 90 -3.57 -4.71 8.15
CA ASN A 90 -3.53 -5.03 9.58
C ASN A 90 -2.45 -6.07 9.92
N THR A 91 -1.94 -6.78 8.92
CA THR A 91 -0.90 -7.79 9.09
C THR A 91 0.39 -7.34 8.43
N VAL A 92 0.43 -7.24 7.10
CA VAL A 92 1.69 -6.94 6.38
C VAL A 92 2.19 -5.53 6.68
N GLN A 93 1.35 -4.50 6.48
CA GLN A 93 1.74 -3.12 6.75
C GLN A 93 2.02 -2.88 8.24
N ALA A 94 1.28 -3.53 9.14
CA ALA A 94 1.50 -3.38 10.58
C ALA A 94 2.91 -3.85 10.99
N GLU A 95 3.35 -5.02 10.50
CA GLU A 95 4.71 -5.51 10.78
C GLU A 95 5.78 -4.66 10.07
N LEU A 96 5.53 -4.21 8.84
CA LEU A 96 6.42 -3.24 8.16
C LEU A 96 6.59 -1.95 8.97
N MET A 97 5.52 -1.45 9.61
CA MET A 97 5.62 -0.27 10.46
C MET A 97 6.46 -0.53 11.73
N ILE A 98 6.47 -1.75 12.27
CA ILE A 98 7.37 -2.12 13.36
C ILE A 98 8.81 -2.18 12.85
N TYR A 99 9.04 -2.76 11.67
CA TYR A 99 10.35 -2.83 11.00
C TYR A 99 10.94 -1.44 10.75
N PHE A 100 10.15 -0.46 10.30
CA PHE A 100 10.63 0.91 10.02
C PHE A 100 10.72 1.82 11.24
N TYR A 101 9.99 1.51 12.32
CA TYR A 101 10.03 2.31 13.55
C TYR A 101 10.28 1.45 14.80
N PRO A 102 11.32 0.59 14.79
CA PRO A 102 11.57 -0.38 15.86
C PRO A 102 11.82 0.27 17.22
N GLN A 103 12.38 1.49 17.23
CA GLN A 103 12.58 2.32 18.41
C GLN A 103 11.29 2.67 19.17
N LYS A 104 10.13 2.57 18.53
CA LYS A 104 8.82 2.76 19.20
C LYS A 104 8.32 1.50 19.92
N HIS A 105 9.00 0.38 19.72
CA HIS A 105 8.61 -0.94 20.22
C HIS A 105 9.60 -1.51 21.22
N THR A 106 10.54 -0.68 21.71
CA THR A 106 11.49 -1.04 22.77
C THR A 106 11.82 0.18 23.63
N THR A 107 12.14 -0.07 24.89
CA THR A 107 12.75 0.92 25.80
C THR A 107 14.26 0.75 25.92
N GLY A 108 14.81 -0.36 25.43
CA GLY A 108 16.25 -0.63 25.38
C GLY A 108 16.88 -0.14 24.08
N ALA A 109 17.93 0.68 24.18
CA ALA A 109 18.60 1.33 23.06
C ALA A 109 19.21 0.35 22.05
N SER A 110 19.70 -0.81 22.51
CA SER A 110 20.35 -1.83 21.67
C SER A 110 19.40 -2.87 21.06
N ASN A 111 18.08 -2.79 21.32
CA ASN A 111 17.14 -3.83 20.91
C ASN A 111 16.55 -3.62 19.51
N ALA A 112 16.72 -2.44 18.91
CA ALA A 112 16.10 -2.10 17.64
C ALA A 112 16.55 -3.05 16.51
N GLU A 113 17.82 -3.45 16.48
CA GLU A 113 18.37 -4.36 15.48
C GLU A 113 17.73 -5.75 15.54
N TYR A 114 17.53 -6.30 16.74
CA TYR A 114 16.84 -7.59 16.92
C TYR A 114 15.37 -7.52 16.50
N ILE A 115 14.70 -6.37 16.70
CA ILE A 115 13.34 -6.16 16.22
C ILE A 115 13.32 -6.16 14.69
N ILE A 116 14.23 -5.43 14.04
CA ILE A 116 14.34 -5.39 12.57
C ILE A 116 14.52 -6.82 12.02
N GLU A 117 15.46 -7.59 12.57
CA GLU A 117 15.72 -8.96 12.13
C GLU A 117 14.49 -9.87 12.30
N ALA A 118 13.83 -9.81 13.46
CA ALA A 118 12.62 -10.59 13.72
C ALA A 118 11.46 -10.20 12.78
N GLN A 119 11.29 -8.91 12.49
CA GLN A 119 10.24 -8.45 11.60
C GLN A 119 10.50 -8.81 10.14
N GLU A 120 11.75 -8.71 9.68
CA GLU A 120 12.09 -9.10 8.31
C GLU A 120 11.74 -10.57 8.06
N SER A 121 12.04 -11.46 9.01
CA SER A 121 11.65 -12.87 8.91
C SER A 121 10.13 -13.05 8.84
N ARG A 122 9.37 -12.40 9.73
CA ARG A 122 7.90 -12.51 9.76
C ARG A 122 7.26 -11.99 8.48
N ILE A 123 7.71 -10.85 7.98
CA ILE A 123 7.19 -10.24 6.76
C ILE A 123 7.54 -11.10 5.54
N THR A 124 8.73 -11.71 5.52
CA THR A 124 9.13 -12.66 4.49
C THR A 124 8.15 -13.84 4.40
N GLU A 125 7.73 -14.42 5.53
CA GLU A 125 6.71 -15.48 5.55
C GLU A 125 5.34 -15.01 5.00
N MET A 126 4.99 -13.74 5.21
CA MET A 126 3.77 -13.15 4.65
C MET A 126 3.86 -13.00 3.13
N PHE A 127 5.02 -12.61 2.60
CA PHE A 127 5.24 -12.58 1.16
C PHE A 127 5.29 -13.99 0.55
N GLU A 128 5.74 -15.01 1.28
CA GLU A 128 5.63 -16.42 0.86
C GLU A 128 4.17 -16.88 0.75
N LEU A 129 3.30 -16.44 1.67
CA LEU A 129 1.87 -16.70 1.55
C LEU A 129 1.28 -16.02 0.32
N LEU A 130 1.61 -14.75 0.08
CA LEU A 130 1.14 -14.00 -1.08
C LEU A 130 1.64 -14.58 -2.40
N ASP A 131 2.88 -15.08 -2.45
CA ASP A 131 3.43 -15.78 -3.60
C ASP A 131 2.63 -17.05 -3.94
N ARG A 132 2.30 -17.86 -2.94
CA ARG A 132 1.44 -19.05 -3.13
C ARG A 132 0.02 -18.66 -3.56
N GLU A 133 -0.55 -17.62 -2.96
CA GLU A 133 -1.89 -17.15 -3.32
C GLU A 133 -1.97 -16.69 -4.78
N LEU A 134 -0.87 -16.14 -5.31
CA LEU A 134 -0.75 -15.66 -6.70
C LEU A 134 -0.40 -16.78 -7.68
N GLU A 135 -0.30 -18.04 -7.25
CA GLU A 135 -0.15 -19.17 -8.16
C GLU A 135 -1.30 -19.18 -9.18
N ASN A 136 -0.97 -19.12 -10.47
CA ASN A 136 -1.93 -19.04 -11.58
C ASN A 136 -2.90 -17.85 -11.57
N LYS A 137 -2.60 -16.77 -10.83
CA LYS A 137 -3.40 -15.54 -10.83
C LYS A 137 -2.67 -14.36 -11.45
N ASP A 138 -3.44 -13.57 -12.19
CA ASP A 138 -2.99 -12.29 -12.76
C ASP A 138 -3.25 -11.10 -11.83
N PHE A 139 -4.22 -11.24 -10.93
CA PHE A 139 -4.64 -10.25 -9.94
C PHE A 139 -4.86 -10.93 -8.59
N LEU A 140 -4.74 -10.20 -7.49
CA LEU A 140 -4.90 -10.80 -6.16
C LEU A 140 -6.32 -11.34 -5.95
N ILE A 141 -7.33 -10.69 -6.54
CA ILE A 141 -8.74 -11.06 -6.38
C ILE A 141 -9.41 -11.18 -7.74
N GLY A 142 -10.05 -12.33 -7.99
CA GLY A 142 -10.81 -12.55 -9.22
C GLY A 142 -9.94 -12.44 -10.47
N ASN A 143 -10.47 -11.78 -11.51
CA ASN A 143 -9.86 -11.70 -12.84
C ASN A 143 -9.61 -10.26 -13.30
N SER A 144 -9.64 -9.29 -12.38
CA SER A 144 -9.46 -7.87 -12.69
C SER A 144 -8.67 -7.15 -11.59
N ILE A 145 -8.01 -6.06 -11.97
CA ILE A 145 -7.33 -5.16 -11.04
C ILE A 145 -8.28 -4.65 -9.96
N SER A 146 -7.79 -4.54 -8.74
CA SER A 146 -8.50 -4.01 -7.58
C SER A 146 -7.61 -3.09 -6.75
N ALA A 147 -8.20 -2.39 -5.79
CA ALA A 147 -7.44 -1.61 -4.81
C ALA A 147 -6.41 -2.45 -4.05
N CYS A 148 -6.67 -3.76 -3.84
CA CYS A 148 -5.73 -4.62 -3.15
C CYS A 148 -4.43 -4.81 -3.95
N ASP A 149 -4.50 -4.76 -5.28
CA ASP A 149 -3.32 -4.94 -6.12
C ASP A 149 -2.36 -3.75 -5.98
N TYR A 150 -2.89 -2.53 -5.98
CA TYR A 150 -2.12 -1.31 -5.72
C TYR A 150 -1.58 -1.24 -4.30
N PHE A 151 -2.35 -1.75 -3.33
CA PHE A 151 -1.92 -1.80 -1.95
C PHE A 151 -0.77 -2.80 -1.77
N LEU A 152 -0.87 -3.99 -2.36
CA LEU A 152 0.20 -4.98 -2.35
C LEU A 152 1.45 -4.46 -3.06
N PHE A 153 1.31 -3.81 -4.22
CA PHE A 153 2.46 -3.22 -4.92
C PHE A 153 3.20 -2.19 -4.06
N MET A 154 2.47 -1.30 -3.38
CA MET A 154 3.06 -0.36 -2.43
C MET A 154 3.86 -1.06 -1.32
N LEU A 155 3.30 -2.08 -0.69
CA LEU A 155 3.97 -2.79 0.41
C LEU A 155 5.18 -3.60 -0.09
N ALA A 156 5.13 -4.11 -1.32
CA ALA A 156 6.27 -4.77 -1.94
C ALA A 156 7.43 -3.79 -2.15
N VAL A 157 7.16 -2.59 -2.71
CA VAL A 157 8.18 -1.55 -2.89
C VAL A 157 8.82 -1.15 -1.56
N TRP A 158 8.05 -1.10 -0.47
CA TRP A 158 8.61 -0.82 0.86
C TRP A 158 9.59 -1.89 1.32
N ALA A 159 9.47 -3.12 0.84
CA ALA A 159 10.31 -4.25 1.23
C ALA A 159 11.44 -4.57 0.23
N ASP A 160 11.71 -3.69 -0.75
CA ASP A 160 12.71 -3.94 -1.80
C ASP A 160 14.14 -4.15 -1.26
N GLU A 161 14.47 -3.52 -0.12
CA GLU A 161 15.80 -3.59 0.51
C GLU A 161 15.96 -4.75 1.50
N PHE A 162 14.99 -5.68 1.56
CA PHE A 162 15.09 -6.84 2.44
C PHE A 162 16.16 -7.83 1.95
N LYS A 163 16.70 -8.66 2.85
CA LYS A 163 17.62 -9.75 2.46
C LYS A 163 16.97 -10.72 1.47
N LYS A 164 15.66 -10.94 1.61
CA LYS A 164 14.83 -11.72 0.69
C LYS A 164 13.67 -10.84 0.19
N PRO A 165 13.89 -10.01 -0.83
CA PRO A 165 12.91 -9.02 -1.26
C PRO A 165 11.72 -9.68 -2.00
N PRO A 166 10.58 -9.00 -2.15
CA PRO A 166 9.39 -9.52 -2.83
C PRO A 166 9.66 -10.08 -4.23
N LEU A 167 10.56 -9.44 -4.99
CA LEU A 167 10.93 -9.88 -6.34
C LEU A 167 11.72 -11.21 -6.40
N SER A 168 12.15 -11.75 -5.25
CA SER A 168 12.79 -13.07 -5.16
C SER A 168 11.80 -14.24 -5.21
N PHE A 169 10.51 -13.98 -5.01
CA PHE A 169 9.45 -14.99 -5.06
C PHE A 169 8.84 -15.07 -6.46
N SER A 170 8.67 -16.28 -7.00
CA SER A 170 8.41 -16.49 -8.44
C SER A 170 7.09 -15.90 -8.95
N ASN A 171 5.97 -16.18 -8.29
CA ASN A 171 4.65 -15.70 -8.68
C ASN A 171 4.47 -14.23 -8.32
N LEU A 172 4.96 -13.83 -7.15
CA LEU A 172 4.91 -12.44 -6.70
C LEU A 172 5.74 -11.53 -7.61
N SER A 173 6.94 -11.96 -8.03
CA SER A 173 7.78 -11.23 -8.99
C SER A 173 7.08 -11.07 -10.34
N ARG A 174 6.53 -12.15 -10.91
CA ARG A 174 5.73 -12.09 -12.15
C ARG A 174 4.60 -11.07 -12.03
N TYR A 175 3.84 -11.15 -10.94
CA TYR A 175 2.71 -10.29 -10.66
C TYR A 175 3.13 -8.82 -10.52
N LEU A 176 4.15 -8.51 -9.72
CA LEU A 176 4.63 -7.16 -9.47
C LEU A 176 5.20 -6.52 -10.74
N ARG A 177 5.97 -7.26 -11.54
CA ARG A 177 6.50 -6.78 -12.82
C ARG A 177 5.39 -6.44 -13.81
N LYS A 178 4.33 -7.25 -13.86
CA LYS A 178 3.13 -6.96 -14.67
C LYS A 178 2.44 -5.68 -14.21
N LEU A 179 2.32 -5.47 -12.89
CA LEU A 179 1.74 -4.23 -12.35
C LEU A 179 2.62 -3.01 -12.62
N ALA A 180 3.94 -3.13 -12.54
CA ALA A 180 4.88 -2.04 -12.78
C ALA A 180 4.79 -1.44 -14.20
N GLN A 181 4.20 -2.17 -15.15
CA GLN A 181 3.93 -1.69 -16.52
C GLN A 181 2.68 -0.83 -16.64
N ARG A 182 1.86 -0.70 -15.59
CA ARG A 182 0.64 0.11 -15.62
C ARG A 182 1.00 1.59 -15.56
N ASP A 183 0.37 2.39 -16.42
CA ASP A 183 0.55 3.86 -16.46
C ASP A 183 0.40 4.50 -15.08
N ALA A 184 -0.58 4.06 -14.29
CA ALA A 184 -0.81 4.57 -12.95
C ALA A 184 0.40 4.40 -12.03
N ILE A 185 1.06 3.24 -12.07
CA ILE A 185 2.25 2.97 -11.26
C ILE A 185 3.44 3.77 -11.80
N ILE A 186 3.65 3.78 -13.12
CA ILE A 186 4.73 4.54 -13.76
C ILE A 186 4.64 6.03 -13.41
N ASN A 187 3.44 6.62 -13.52
CA ASN A 187 3.20 8.03 -13.26
C ASN A 187 3.48 8.39 -11.80
N VAL A 188 2.96 7.61 -10.85
CA VAL A 188 3.22 7.84 -9.42
C VAL A 188 4.69 7.67 -9.09
N CYS A 189 5.35 6.61 -9.57
CA CYS A 189 6.77 6.40 -9.31
C CYS A 189 7.62 7.55 -9.86
N LYS A 190 7.28 8.08 -11.03
CA LYS A 190 7.91 9.29 -11.57
C LYS A 190 7.67 10.52 -10.68
N LYS A 191 6.44 10.75 -10.21
CA LYS A 191 6.09 11.89 -9.33
C LYS A 191 6.73 11.80 -7.94
N GLU A 192 6.86 10.60 -7.41
CA GLU A 192 7.41 10.32 -6.07
C GLU A 192 8.93 9.99 -6.09
N ASN A 193 9.59 10.07 -7.26
CA ASN A 193 11.01 9.74 -7.47
C ASN A 193 11.40 8.31 -7.03
N LEU A 194 10.53 7.33 -7.32
CA LEU A 194 10.77 5.92 -7.07
C LEU A 194 11.26 5.23 -8.35
N SER A 195 12.33 4.45 -8.22
CA SER A 195 12.89 3.66 -9.32
C SER A 195 12.04 2.42 -9.58
N LEU A 196 11.76 2.12 -10.85
CA LEU A 196 11.14 0.86 -11.28
C LEU A 196 12.13 -0.06 -12.01
N THR A 197 13.43 0.25 -12.00
CA THR A 197 14.45 -0.49 -12.76
C THR A 197 14.43 -1.99 -12.46
N ASP A 198 14.31 -2.38 -11.19
CA ASP A 198 14.29 -3.79 -10.81
C ASP A 198 12.98 -4.52 -11.20
N TYR A 199 11.94 -3.76 -11.56
CA TYR A 199 10.63 -4.25 -11.96
C TYR A 199 10.46 -4.38 -13.49
N GLN A 200 11.43 -3.91 -14.28
CA GLN A 200 11.49 -4.05 -15.75
C GLN A 200 12.09 -5.40 -16.14
#